data_AF-A0A640K730-F1
#
_entry.id   AF-A0A640K730-F1
#
_cell.length_a   1.000
_cell.length_b   1.000
_cell.length_c   1.000
_cell.angle_alpha   90.00
_cell.angle_beta   90.00
_cell.angle_gamma   90.00
#
_symmetry.space_group_name_H-M   'P 1'
#
loop_
_entity.id
_entity.type
_entity.pdbx_description
1 polymer ?
#
loop_
_entity_poly.entity_id
_entity_poly.type
_entity_poly.pdbx_seq_one_letter_code
_entity_poly.pdbx_strand_id
1 'polypeptide(L)'
;MRASARMVAAVAAATPLPSKARLTTNIVGGMGNQLFLVANLLATAHRTGIPAYVEAAPLSSSAEGPRPTYWDTLFRDLSHHGVQLCAPSPPLPVVTVPETRPVRKIELDAQRACVFNMIGFFQSVAFFDDYPMMASVIPQELWDSAREHLTTYYGGGSCHTVALHVRRGDYTRFTDIFEQLDVVDYYDVAVRQLLGGLLVQSPSRLLPQSSSGDSPRAPTAGAPPLLPLQILVFCDEERFGRTVVGYFRTKYTDAVTVSLVCAKTEEAAMSARPTASTSLSSSAPVMPRDVLELLMMSQCNDIVMANSTFSWWAAYLNRTSLRRVIAPSRWFVKDPYPASNHLYCPGWVLI
;
A
#
# COMPACT_ATOMS: atom_id res chain seq x y z
N MET A 1 -42.71 48.05 -13.94
CA MET A 1 -41.49 47.39 -13.44
C MET A 1 -41.05 46.36 -14.47
N ARG A 2 -39.91 46.60 -15.14
CA ARG A 2 -39.32 45.71 -16.16
C ARG A 2 -38.53 44.61 -15.45
N ALA A 3 -38.89 43.34 -15.65
CA ALA A 3 -38.04 42.20 -15.29
C ALA A 3 -37.21 41.81 -16.52
N SER A 4 -35.89 41.99 -16.41
CA SER A 4 -34.91 41.65 -17.45
C SER A 4 -34.53 40.18 -17.30
N ALA A 5 -34.85 39.36 -18.30
CA ALA A 5 -34.40 37.97 -18.39
C ALA A 5 -32.93 37.97 -18.87
N ARG A 6 -31.99 37.62 -17.98
CA ARG A 6 -30.60 37.32 -18.34
C ARG A 6 -30.55 35.94 -19.00
N MET A 7 -30.32 35.93 -20.30
CA MET A 7 -29.99 34.75 -21.08
C MET A 7 -28.57 34.31 -20.70
N VAL A 8 -28.44 33.22 -19.95
CA VAL A 8 -27.15 32.55 -19.72
C VAL A 8 -26.84 31.78 -21.00
N ALA A 9 -25.95 32.32 -21.82
CA ALA A 9 -25.38 31.60 -22.93
C ALA A 9 -24.50 30.47 -22.34
N ALA A 10 -24.92 29.23 -22.53
CA ALA A 10 -24.06 28.08 -22.34
C ALA A 10 -22.87 28.19 -23.30
N VAL A 11 -21.68 28.44 -22.76
CA VAL A 11 -20.44 28.27 -23.50
C VAL A 11 -20.31 26.78 -23.80
N ALA A 12 -20.62 26.39 -25.03
CA ALA A 12 -20.26 25.07 -25.53
C ALA A 12 -18.75 24.92 -25.36
N ALA A 13 -18.32 24.02 -24.48
CA ALA A 13 -16.92 23.64 -24.36
C ALA A 13 -16.48 23.13 -25.74
N ALA A 14 -15.61 23.89 -26.40
CA ALA A 14 -15.01 23.48 -27.65
C ALA A 14 -14.37 22.10 -27.43
N THR A 15 -14.80 21.10 -28.19
CA THR A 15 -14.16 19.79 -28.22
C THR A 15 -12.68 20.03 -28.49
N PRO A 16 -11.75 19.66 -27.57
CA PRO A 16 -10.35 19.95 -27.77
C PRO A 16 -9.90 19.28 -29.08
N LEU A 17 -9.15 20.03 -29.90
CA LEU A 17 -8.47 19.48 -31.08
C LEU A 17 -7.77 18.17 -30.69
N PRO A 18 -7.83 17.11 -31.52
CA PRO A 18 -7.21 15.84 -31.18
C PRO A 18 -5.72 16.07 -30.86
N SER A 19 -5.35 15.79 -29.60
CA SER A 19 -3.96 15.93 -29.15
C SER A 19 -3.02 15.17 -30.08
N LYS A 20 -1.96 15.84 -30.52
CA LYS A 20 -0.91 15.26 -31.36
C LYS A 20 -0.05 14.25 -30.58
N ALA A 21 0.02 14.42 -29.26
CA ALA A 21 0.76 13.54 -28.35
C ALA A 21 -0.17 12.60 -27.58
N ARG A 22 0.35 11.42 -27.25
CA ARG A 22 -0.24 10.47 -26.30
C ARG A 22 0.80 9.99 -25.29
N LEU A 23 0.35 9.66 -24.09
CA LEU A 23 1.16 9.10 -23.01
C LEU A 23 0.77 7.65 -22.76
N THR A 24 1.76 6.79 -22.58
CA THR A 24 1.56 5.44 -22.08
C THR A 24 2.74 4.98 -21.22
N THR A 25 2.56 3.89 -20.48
CA THR A 25 3.60 3.26 -19.67
C THR A 25 3.49 1.76 -19.81
N ASN A 26 4.63 1.06 -19.78
CA ASN A 26 4.61 -0.40 -19.73
C ASN A 26 4.26 -0.87 -18.32
N ILE A 27 3.32 -1.82 -18.20
CA ILE A 27 2.87 -2.38 -16.93
C ILE A 27 3.66 -3.65 -16.63
N VAL A 28 4.56 -3.58 -15.66
CA VAL A 28 5.51 -4.64 -15.33
C VAL A 28 5.62 -4.85 -13.82
N GLY A 29 5.91 -6.09 -13.42
CA GLY A 29 6.07 -6.50 -12.03
C GLY A 29 4.76 -6.70 -11.28
N GLY A 30 4.87 -6.96 -9.97
CA GLY A 30 3.70 -7.11 -9.09
C GLY A 30 2.99 -5.79 -8.81
N MET A 31 1.89 -5.87 -8.05
CA MET A 31 1.02 -4.73 -7.71
C MET A 31 1.74 -3.44 -7.32
N GLY A 32 2.74 -3.53 -6.44
CA GLY A 32 3.48 -2.35 -5.99
C GLY A 32 4.21 -1.61 -7.12
N ASN A 33 4.73 -2.33 -8.13
CA ASN A 33 5.33 -1.69 -9.29
C ASN A 33 4.28 -1.09 -10.21
N GLN A 34 3.17 -1.80 -10.43
CA GLN A 34 2.07 -1.31 -11.26
C GLN A 34 1.49 0.00 -10.69
N LEU A 35 1.34 0.11 -9.36
CA LEU A 35 0.91 1.34 -8.70
C LEU A 35 1.86 2.52 -8.96
N PHE A 36 3.19 2.32 -8.95
CA PHE A 36 4.16 3.36 -9.31
C PHE A 36 4.04 3.79 -10.77
N LEU A 37 3.89 2.83 -11.67
CA LEU A 37 3.77 3.09 -13.11
C LEU A 37 2.51 3.91 -13.40
N VAL A 38 1.38 3.54 -12.79
CA VAL A 38 0.11 4.27 -12.91
C VAL A 38 0.19 5.65 -12.26
N ALA A 39 0.80 5.77 -11.07
CA ALA A 39 0.97 7.06 -10.39
C ALA A 39 1.79 8.05 -11.23
N ASN A 40 2.93 7.59 -11.77
CA ASN A 40 3.78 8.40 -12.65
C ASN A 40 3.05 8.77 -13.95
N LEU A 41 2.27 7.85 -14.53
CA LEU A 41 1.48 8.12 -15.74
C LEU A 41 0.45 9.23 -15.49
N LEU A 42 -0.32 9.10 -14.42
CA LEU A 42 -1.34 10.08 -14.05
C LEU A 42 -0.73 11.46 -13.77
N ALA A 43 0.33 11.52 -12.97
CA ALA A 43 0.98 12.78 -12.65
C ALA A 43 1.61 13.46 -13.88
N THR A 44 2.23 12.67 -14.76
CA THR A 44 2.81 13.19 -16.01
C THR A 44 1.72 13.67 -16.98
N ALA A 45 0.61 12.94 -17.11
CA ALA A 45 -0.54 13.36 -17.90
C ALA A 45 -1.15 14.65 -17.38
N HIS A 46 -1.34 14.76 -16.06
CA HIS A 46 -1.84 15.98 -15.43
C HIS A 46 -0.90 17.18 -15.64
N ARG A 47 0.41 17.01 -15.43
CA ARG A 47 1.40 18.08 -15.63
C ARG A 47 1.48 18.58 -17.07
N THR A 48 1.39 17.68 -18.04
CA THR A 48 1.63 18.01 -19.46
C THR A 48 0.35 18.30 -20.24
N GLY A 49 -0.82 17.91 -19.72
CA GLY A 49 -2.08 17.92 -20.44
C GLY A 49 -2.16 16.90 -21.59
N ILE A 50 -1.15 16.03 -21.74
CA ILE A 50 -1.14 15.00 -22.79
C ILE A 50 -2.08 13.86 -22.37
N PRO A 51 -3.04 13.44 -23.21
CA PRO A 51 -3.94 12.35 -22.87
C PRO A 51 -3.21 11.02 -22.72
N ALA A 52 -3.52 10.30 -21.64
CA ALA A 52 -2.91 9.04 -21.29
C ALA A 52 -3.80 7.85 -21.64
N TYR A 53 -3.16 6.74 -22.00
CA TYR A 53 -3.81 5.45 -22.17
C TYR A 53 -2.89 4.31 -21.72
N VAL A 54 -3.48 3.17 -21.38
CA VAL A 54 -2.76 1.94 -21.06
C VAL A 54 -3.41 0.78 -21.78
N GLU A 55 -2.58 -0.09 -22.34
CA GLU A 55 -3.02 -1.36 -22.90
C GLU A 55 -3.31 -2.34 -21.76
N ALA A 56 -4.58 -2.70 -21.59
CA ALA A 56 -5.05 -3.54 -20.49
C ALA A 56 -4.71 -5.03 -20.69
N ALA A 57 -3.42 -5.37 -20.69
CA ALA A 57 -2.99 -6.77 -20.73
C ALA A 57 -3.41 -7.50 -19.44
N PRO A 58 -3.89 -8.77 -19.52
CA PRO A 58 -4.34 -9.51 -18.34
C PRO A 58 -3.19 -9.91 -17.40
N LEU A 59 -1.97 -9.93 -17.92
CA LEU A 59 -0.76 -10.28 -17.19
C LEU A 59 0.33 -9.26 -17.46
N SER A 60 1.14 -8.99 -16.44
CA SER A 60 2.34 -8.16 -16.51
C SER A 60 3.59 -9.04 -16.45
N SER A 61 4.64 -8.64 -17.15
CA SER A 61 5.92 -9.38 -17.12
C SER A 61 6.64 -9.18 -15.78
N SER A 62 7.28 -10.23 -15.25
CA SER A 62 8.14 -10.14 -14.07
C SER A 62 9.27 -11.18 -14.10
N ALA A 63 10.27 -11.03 -13.23
CA ALA A 63 11.47 -11.87 -13.20
C ALA A 63 11.19 -13.37 -12.92
N GLU A 64 10.10 -13.69 -12.21
CA GLU A 64 9.74 -15.08 -11.88
C GLU A 64 8.67 -15.68 -12.78
N GLY A 65 8.10 -14.87 -13.68
CA GLY A 65 6.96 -15.24 -14.51
C GLY A 65 5.90 -14.14 -14.56
N PRO A 66 4.85 -14.31 -15.38
CA PRO A 66 3.77 -13.33 -15.47
C PRO A 66 3.03 -13.14 -14.14
N ARG A 67 2.67 -11.90 -13.80
CA ARG A 67 1.90 -11.52 -12.60
C ARG A 67 0.54 -10.96 -13.02
N PRO A 68 -0.53 -11.10 -12.21
CA PRO A 68 -1.83 -10.51 -12.53
C PRO A 68 -1.74 -8.99 -12.67
N THR A 69 -2.62 -8.43 -13.48
CA THR A 69 -2.91 -6.98 -13.50
C THR A 69 -4.19 -6.70 -12.72
N TYR A 70 -4.34 -5.45 -12.28
CA TYR A 70 -5.42 -5.05 -11.37
C TYR A 70 -6.46 -4.16 -12.06
N TRP A 71 -6.67 -4.37 -13.37
CA TRP A 71 -7.60 -3.57 -14.19
C TRP A 71 -9.03 -3.61 -13.69
N ASP A 72 -9.52 -4.77 -13.27
CA ASP A 72 -10.90 -4.92 -12.79
C ASP A 72 -11.06 -4.64 -11.29
N THR A 73 -9.98 -4.20 -10.61
CA THR A 73 -9.95 -3.96 -9.16
C THR A 73 -9.39 -2.56 -8.85
N LEU A 74 -8.12 -2.45 -8.49
CA LEU A 74 -7.49 -1.17 -8.10
C LEU A 74 -7.57 -0.10 -9.20
N PHE A 75 -7.56 -0.52 -10.47
CA PHE A 75 -7.55 0.37 -11.62
C PHE A 75 -8.87 0.37 -12.40
N ARG A 76 -9.95 -0.15 -11.81
CA ARG A 76 -11.25 -0.26 -12.49
C ARG A 76 -11.81 1.07 -12.95
N ASP A 77 -11.61 2.10 -12.13
CA ASP A 77 -12.16 3.43 -12.37
C ASP A 77 -11.11 4.39 -12.95
N LEU A 78 -9.98 3.86 -13.46
CA LEU A 78 -8.86 4.67 -13.95
C LEU A 78 -9.24 5.59 -15.12
N SER A 79 -10.24 5.21 -15.92
CA SER A 79 -10.79 6.05 -16.99
C SER A 79 -11.44 7.34 -16.48
N HIS A 80 -12.05 7.31 -15.30
CA HIS A 80 -12.60 8.50 -14.63
C HIS A 80 -11.49 9.48 -14.20
N HIS A 81 -10.25 8.99 -14.09
CA HIS A 81 -9.06 9.77 -13.78
C HIS A 81 -8.26 10.18 -15.03
N GLY A 82 -8.84 10.03 -16.22
CA GLY A 82 -8.26 10.54 -17.47
C GLY A 82 -7.27 9.61 -18.17
N VAL A 83 -7.21 8.33 -17.77
CA VAL A 83 -6.40 7.31 -18.46
C VAL A 83 -7.31 6.27 -19.10
N GLN A 84 -7.31 6.22 -20.43
CA GLN A 84 -8.14 5.25 -21.15
C GLN A 84 -7.52 3.86 -21.12
N LEU A 85 -8.33 2.84 -20.81
CA LEU A 85 -7.97 1.44 -20.99
C LEU A 85 -8.39 1.03 -22.40
N CYS A 86 -7.48 1.09 -23.37
CA CYS A 86 -7.82 0.84 -24.77
C CYS A 86 -6.67 0.20 -25.55
N ALA A 87 -7.02 -0.40 -26.69
CA ALA A 87 -6.06 -0.82 -27.70
C ALA A 87 -5.28 0.39 -28.26
N PRO A 88 -4.07 0.19 -28.79
CA PRO A 88 -3.19 1.27 -29.24
C PRO A 88 -3.86 2.24 -30.23
N SER A 89 -3.48 3.52 -30.13
CA SER A 89 -3.85 4.56 -31.09
C SER A 89 -3.26 4.30 -32.49
N PRO A 90 -3.79 4.92 -33.56
CA PRO A 90 -3.24 4.84 -34.93
C PRO A 90 -1.74 5.23 -34.98
N PRO A 91 -1.00 4.95 -36.08
CA PRO A 91 0.46 4.83 -36.08
C PRO A 91 1.16 6.18 -35.94
N LEU A 92 1.13 6.73 -34.72
CA LEU A 92 2.05 7.76 -34.29
C LEU A 92 3.41 7.09 -34.00
N PRO A 93 4.53 7.76 -34.32
CA PRO A 93 5.84 7.25 -33.93
C PRO A 93 5.93 7.11 -32.41
N VAL A 94 6.53 6.02 -31.93
CA VAL A 94 6.73 5.78 -30.49
C VAL A 94 8.08 6.35 -30.08
N VAL A 95 8.10 7.09 -28.99
CA VAL A 95 9.29 7.67 -28.36
C VAL A 95 9.41 7.09 -26.97
N THR A 96 10.49 6.36 -26.73
CA THR A 96 10.80 5.83 -25.39
C THR A 96 11.22 6.98 -24.47
N VAL A 97 10.59 7.03 -23.30
CA VAL A 97 10.92 7.95 -22.21
C VAL A 97 11.43 7.10 -21.05
N PRO A 98 12.76 6.90 -20.93
CA PRO A 98 13.31 6.08 -19.87
C PRO A 98 13.22 6.78 -18.51
N GLU A 99 13.10 6.01 -17.44
CA GLU A 99 13.35 6.51 -16.09
C GLU A 99 14.79 7.03 -15.97
N THR A 100 14.95 8.20 -15.34
CA THR A 100 16.25 8.86 -15.21
C THR A 100 16.75 8.86 -13.76
N ARG A 101 18.07 8.98 -13.61
CA ARG A 101 18.77 9.17 -12.33
C ARG A 101 19.73 10.36 -12.46
N PRO A 102 19.80 11.29 -11.48
CA PRO A 102 18.97 11.37 -10.26
C PRO A 102 17.49 11.54 -10.58
N VAL A 103 16.61 11.16 -9.65
CA VAL A 103 15.16 11.19 -9.84
C VAL A 103 14.70 12.62 -10.14
N ARG A 104 13.96 12.79 -11.24
CA ARG A 104 13.37 14.06 -11.67
C ARG A 104 12.03 13.80 -12.34
N LYS A 105 11.16 14.80 -12.28
CA LYS A 105 9.89 14.82 -13.00
C LYS A 105 10.12 14.69 -14.50
N ILE A 106 9.26 13.92 -15.16
CA ILE A 106 9.32 13.71 -16.61
C ILE A 106 8.82 14.97 -17.32
N GLU A 107 9.65 15.53 -18.19
CA GLU A 107 9.33 16.70 -19.02
C GLU A 107 9.12 16.26 -20.46
N LEU A 108 8.00 16.67 -21.07
CA LEU A 108 7.61 16.26 -22.42
C LEU A 108 7.07 17.45 -23.21
N ASP A 109 7.34 17.46 -24.51
CA ASP A 109 6.74 18.40 -25.45
C ASP A 109 5.39 17.87 -25.95
N ALA A 110 4.31 18.47 -25.46
CA ALA A 110 2.94 18.12 -25.84
C ALA A 110 2.61 18.40 -27.32
N GLN A 111 3.42 19.21 -28.02
CA GLN A 111 3.22 19.52 -29.44
C GLN A 111 3.80 18.45 -30.37
N ARG A 112 4.67 17.58 -29.86
CA ARG A 112 5.28 16.50 -30.64
C ARG A 112 4.22 15.46 -31.02
N ALA A 113 4.10 15.18 -32.32
CA ALA A 113 3.18 14.17 -32.83
C ALA A 113 3.74 12.75 -32.61
N CYS A 114 3.62 12.20 -31.40
CA CYS A 114 4.14 10.88 -31.05
C CYS A 114 3.38 10.24 -29.87
N VAL A 115 3.62 8.95 -29.65
CA VAL A 115 3.34 8.28 -28.37
C VAL A 115 4.60 8.32 -27.51
N PHE A 116 4.53 8.97 -26.36
CA PHE A 116 5.56 8.86 -25.33
C PHE A 116 5.31 7.57 -24.53
N ASN A 117 6.19 6.60 -24.67
CA ASN A 117 6.16 5.34 -23.94
C ASN A 117 7.15 5.39 -22.78
N MET A 118 6.64 5.56 -21.56
CA MET A 118 7.45 5.61 -20.34
C MET A 118 7.90 4.21 -19.94
N ILE A 119 9.22 4.01 -19.82
CA ILE A 119 9.83 2.73 -19.49
C ILE A 119 10.73 2.88 -18.27
N GLY A 120 10.39 2.15 -17.21
CA GLY A 120 11.10 2.18 -15.94
C GLY A 120 10.24 1.54 -14.84
N PHE A 121 10.62 1.75 -13.59
CA PHE A 121 9.81 1.40 -12.43
C PHE A 121 9.24 2.63 -11.71
N PHE A 122 9.89 3.80 -11.85
CA PHE A 122 9.46 5.08 -11.27
C PHE A 122 9.16 5.00 -9.76
N GLN A 123 9.97 4.24 -9.02
CA GLN A 123 9.77 3.90 -7.60
C GLN A 123 10.15 5.05 -6.65
N SER A 124 9.59 6.24 -6.86
CA SER A 124 9.83 7.39 -5.99
C SER A 124 8.65 8.35 -6.04
N VAL A 125 8.27 8.89 -4.88
CA VAL A 125 7.24 9.95 -4.82
C VAL A 125 7.58 11.15 -5.69
N ALA A 126 8.86 11.46 -5.91
CA ALA A 126 9.27 12.63 -6.70
C ALA A 126 8.81 12.59 -8.18
N PHE A 127 8.35 11.44 -8.67
CA PHE A 127 7.72 11.33 -9.99
C PHE A 127 6.25 11.80 -10.01
N PHE A 128 5.55 11.76 -8.86
CA PHE A 128 4.09 11.95 -8.78
C PHE A 128 3.60 12.75 -7.55
N ASP A 129 4.49 13.33 -6.75
CA ASP A 129 4.18 14.07 -5.53
C ASP A 129 3.35 15.34 -5.75
N ASP A 130 3.37 15.88 -6.96
CA ASP A 130 2.55 17.01 -7.39
C ASP A 130 1.13 16.61 -7.80
N TYR A 131 0.86 15.32 -7.91
CA TYR A 131 -0.46 14.80 -8.19
C TYR A 131 -0.74 13.49 -7.43
N PRO A 132 -0.81 13.53 -6.08
CA PRO A 132 -0.85 12.35 -5.21
C PRO A 132 -2.26 11.73 -5.12
N MET A 133 -2.83 11.31 -6.25
CA MET A 133 -4.23 10.91 -6.37
C MET A 133 -4.52 9.42 -6.19
N MET A 134 -3.50 8.58 -6.00
CA MET A 134 -3.64 7.12 -6.04
C MET A 134 -4.68 6.58 -5.05
N ALA A 135 -4.82 7.21 -3.89
CA ALA A 135 -5.84 6.81 -2.93
C ALA A 135 -7.28 7.07 -3.43
N SER A 136 -7.48 8.05 -4.32
CA SER A 136 -8.76 8.33 -4.98
C SER A 136 -9.02 7.46 -6.21
N VAL A 137 -7.96 6.90 -6.82
CA VAL A 137 -8.07 5.94 -7.94
C VAL A 137 -8.62 4.60 -7.46
N ILE A 138 -8.30 4.21 -6.23
CA ILE A 138 -8.74 2.95 -5.63
C ILE A 138 -10.23 3.08 -5.25
N PRO A 139 -11.12 2.21 -5.76
CA PRO A 139 -12.55 2.27 -5.46
C PRO A 139 -12.85 2.23 -3.96
N GLN A 140 -13.79 3.05 -3.51
CA GLN A 140 -14.11 3.24 -2.08
C GLN A 140 -14.59 1.94 -1.42
N GLU A 141 -15.33 1.10 -2.13
CA GLU A 141 -15.82 -0.18 -1.59
C GLU A 141 -14.69 -1.16 -1.27
N LEU A 142 -13.53 -1.06 -1.93
CA LEU A 142 -12.35 -1.89 -1.61
C LEU A 142 -11.73 -1.46 -0.27
N TRP A 143 -11.69 -0.14 -0.03
CA TRP A 143 -11.24 0.41 1.25
C TRP A 143 -12.13 -0.05 2.40
N ASP A 144 -13.44 0.03 2.20
CA ASP A 144 -14.44 -0.32 3.21
C ASP A 144 -14.45 -1.83 3.47
N SER A 145 -14.38 -2.66 2.42
CA SER A 145 -14.26 -4.11 2.56
C SER A 145 -13.00 -4.52 3.33
N ALA A 146 -11.85 -3.90 3.03
CA ALA A 146 -10.62 -4.16 3.78
C ALA A 146 -10.72 -3.71 5.25
N ARG A 147 -11.39 -2.58 5.53
CA ARG A 147 -11.63 -2.11 6.90
C ARG A 147 -12.53 -3.06 7.67
N GLU A 148 -13.59 -3.52 7.04
CA GLU A 148 -14.54 -4.47 7.61
C GLU A 148 -13.84 -5.80 7.92
N HIS A 149 -13.02 -6.31 6.98
CA HIS A 149 -12.24 -7.53 7.18
C HIS A 149 -11.24 -7.38 8.33
N LEU A 150 -10.50 -6.27 8.37
CA LEU A 150 -9.56 -5.95 9.45
C LEU A 150 -10.26 -5.88 10.82
N THR A 151 -11.41 -5.20 10.89
CA THR A 151 -12.24 -5.10 12.10
C THR A 151 -12.73 -6.46 12.54
N THR A 152 -13.29 -7.21 11.58
CA THR A 152 -13.90 -8.50 11.82
C THR A 152 -12.89 -9.50 12.35
N TYR A 153 -11.77 -9.73 11.66
CA TYR A 153 -10.87 -10.83 12.01
C TYR A 153 -9.72 -10.43 12.94
N TYR A 154 -9.41 -9.15 13.00
CA TYR A 154 -8.18 -8.66 13.62
C TYR A 154 -8.39 -7.46 14.54
N GLY A 155 -9.63 -7.15 14.93
CA GLY A 155 -9.91 -6.12 15.95
C GLY A 155 -9.66 -4.68 15.50
N GLY A 156 -9.56 -4.41 14.19
CA GLY A 156 -9.43 -3.06 13.64
C GLY A 156 -10.37 -2.04 14.32
N GLY A 157 -9.82 -0.92 14.78
CA GLY A 157 -10.55 0.13 15.51
C GLY A 157 -10.76 -0.10 17.01
N SER A 158 -10.58 -1.34 17.50
CA SER A 158 -10.67 -1.69 18.93
C SER A 158 -9.30 -2.02 19.57
N CYS A 159 -8.26 -2.14 18.75
CA CYS A 159 -6.88 -2.37 19.15
C CYS A 159 -5.95 -1.41 18.39
N HIS A 160 -4.77 -1.18 18.94
CA HIS A 160 -3.68 -0.53 18.21
C HIS A 160 -2.94 -1.58 17.38
N THR A 161 -3.11 -1.49 16.06
CA THR A 161 -2.59 -2.46 15.10
C THR A 161 -1.24 -2.04 14.53
N VAL A 162 -0.30 -2.98 14.50
CA VAL A 162 0.99 -2.84 13.84
C VAL A 162 1.04 -3.85 12.69
N ALA A 163 1.06 -3.36 11.46
CA ALA A 163 1.33 -4.22 10.32
C ALA A 163 2.82 -4.55 10.24
N LEU A 164 3.15 -5.83 10.13
CA LEU A 164 4.49 -6.34 9.93
C LEU A 164 4.55 -7.07 8.60
N HIS A 165 5.08 -6.44 7.55
CA HIS A 165 5.23 -7.09 6.25
C HIS A 165 6.56 -7.83 6.16
N VAL A 166 6.50 -9.14 5.92
CA VAL A 166 7.65 -10.02 5.76
C VAL A 166 7.71 -10.52 4.33
N ARG A 167 8.66 -9.99 3.55
CA ARG A 167 8.87 -10.37 2.14
C ARG A 167 9.90 -11.49 2.04
N ARG A 168 9.49 -12.64 1.51
CA ARG A 168 10.35 -13.79 1.24
C ARG A 168 10.30 -14.10 -0.25
N GLY A 169 9.45 -15.05 -0.64
CA GLY A 169 9.19 -15.47 -2.02
C GLY A 169 10.43 -15.40 -2.91
N ASP A 170 10.37 -14.50 -3.87
CA ASP A 170 11.39 -14.28 -4.89
C ASP A 170 12.72 -13.77 -4.36
N TYR A 171 12.70 -13.06 -3.25
CA TYR A 171 13.91 -12.47 -2.68
C TYR A 171 14.86 -13.54 -2.15
N THR A 172 14.33 -14.72 -1.79
CA THR A 172 15.16 -15.87 -1.38
C THR A 172 16.02 -16.42 -2.52
N ARG A 173 15.67 -16.11 -3.77
CA ARG A 173 16.43 -16.50 -4.98
C ARG A 173 17.31 -15.38 -5.53
N PHE A 174 16.91 -14.13 -5.30
CA PHE A 174 17.61 -12.93 -5.76
C PHE A 174 18.37 -12.25 -4.61
N THR A 175 19.10 -13.03 -3.81
CA THR A 175 19.83 -12.55 -2.62
C THR A 175 21.03 -11.68 -2.97
N ASP A 176 21.51 -11.73 -4.22
CA ASP A 176 22.52 -10.83 -4.75
C ASP A 176 21.96 -9.43 -5.06
N ILE A 177 20.63 -9.28 -5.12
CA ILE A 177 19.94 -8.03 -5.40
C ILE A 177 19.23 -7.49 -4.17
N PHE A 178 18.45 -8.33 -3.48
CA PHE A 178 17.59 -7.93 -2.36
C PHE A 178 18.11 -8.42 -1.03
N GLU A 179 18.13 -7.51 -0.06
CA GLU A 179 18.49 -7.85 1.32
C GLU A 179 17.43 -8.76 1.93
N GLN A 180 17.86 -9.85 2.56
CA GLN A 180 17.00 -10.69 3.38
C GLN A 180 16.92 -10.07 4.78
N LEU A 181 15.78 -9.45 5.07
CA LEU A 181 15.55 -8.84 6.38
C LEU A 181 15.34 -9.92 7.44
N ASP A 182 16.22 -9.95 8.43
CA ASP A 182 16.19 -10.94 9.50
C ASP A 182 15.14 -10.63 10.60
N VAL A 183 14.62 -11.68 11.22
CA VAL A 183 13.60 -11.57 12.28
C VAL A 183 14.14 -10.84 13.51
N VAL A 184 15.36 -11.13 13.92
CA VAL A 184 15.99 -10.56 15.12
C VAL A 184 16.64 -9.22 14.81
N ASP A 185 17.36 -9.12 13.69
CA ASP A 185 18.15 -7.93 13.40
C ASP A 185 17.31 -6.76 12.85
N TYR A 186 16.26 -7.04 12.08
CA TYR A 186 15.40 -6.01 11.51
C TYR A 186 14.02 -5.96 12.17
N TYR A 187 13.21 -7.02 12.01
CA TYR A 187 11.80 -6.96 12.40
C TYR A 187 11.60 -6.75 13.89
N ASP A 188 12.41 -7.42 14.72
CA ASP A 188 12.33 -7.27 16.16
C ASP A 188 12.85 -5.91 16.66
N VAL A 189 13.89 -5.36 16.02
CA VAL A 189 14.34 -3.99 16.29
C VAL A 189 13.26 -2.97 15.91
N ALA A 190 12.63 -3.13 14.75
CA ALA A 190 11.53 -2.29 14.29
C ALA A 190 10.34 -2.33 15.26
N VAL A 191 9.91 -3.54 15.65
CA VAL A 191 8.82 -3.73 16.61
C VAL A 191 9.19 -3.13 17.96
N ARG A 192 10.42 -3.32 18.46
CA ARG A 192 10.88 -2.67 19.70
C ARG A 192 10.83 -1.14 19.61
N GLN A 193 11.21 -0.56 18.46
CA GLN A 193 11.14 0.89 18.24
C GLN A 193 9.70 1.42 18.28
N LEU A 194 8.74 0.66 17.75
CA LEU A 194 7.32 1.02 17.80
C LEU A 194 6.72 0.79 19.19
N LEU A 195 7.05 -0.32 19.84
CA LEU A 195 6.41 -0.77 21.07
C LEU A 195 7.07 -0.22 22.34
N GLY A 196 8.30 0.28 22.28
CA GLY A 196 9.08 0.67 23.45
C GLY A 196 8.35 1.61 24.41
N GLY A 197 7.67 2.65 23.91
CA GLY A 197 6.85 3.52 24.75
C GLY A 197 5.51 2.91 25.17
N LEU A 198 4.89 2.10 24.31
CA LEU A 198 3.54 1.55 24.51
C LEU A 198 3.53 0.42 25.56
N LEU A 199 4.57 -0.41 25.59
CA LEU A 199 4.71 -1.50 26.55
C LEU A 199 5.04 -0.97 27.96
N VAL A 200 5.85 0.09 28.06
CA VAL A 200 6.19 0.72 29.34
C VAL A 200 4.97 1.37 30.01
N GLN A 201 4.00 1.84 29.23
CA GLN A 201 2.78 2.47 29.74
C GLN A 201 1.65 1.47 30.08
N SER A 202 1.83 0.18 29.79
CA SER A 202 0.87 -0.91 30.14
C SER A 202 1.46 -1.95 31.11
N PRO A 203 2.01 -1.57 32.28
CA PRO A 203 2.67 -2.52 33.18
C PRO A 203 1.73 -3.56 33.80
N SER A 204 0.43 -3.26 33.91
CA SER A 204 -0.54 -4.13 34.60
C SER A 204 -0.85 -5.46 33.88
N ARG A 205 -0.33 -5.69 32.67
CA ARG A 205 -0.46 -6.97 31.93
C ARG A 205 0.82 -7.79 31.87
N LEU A 206 1.96 -7.24 32.29
CA LEU A 206 3.27 -7.92 32.24
C LEU A 206 3.65 -8.58 33.58
N LEU A 207 2.84 -8.39 34.63
CA LEU A 207 3.03 -9.05 35.92
C LEU A 207 2.02 -10.20 36.05
N PRO A 208 2.45 -11.42 36.42
CA PRO A 208 1.51 -12.47 36.82
C PRO A 208 0.67 -11.93 37.97
N GLN A 209 -0.66 -12.11 37.91
CA GLN A 209 -1.53 -11.74 39.02
C GLN A 209 -1.18 -12.60 40.24
N SER A 210 -0.31 -12.09 41.10
CA SER A 210 -0.22 -12.58 42.48
C SER A 210 -1.47 -12.09 43.19
N SER A 211 -2.32 -13.02 43.59
CA SER A 211 -3.46 -12.81 44.46
C SER A 211 -2.98 -12.30 45.82
N SER A 212 -2.80 -10.99 45.97
CA SER A 212 -2.61 -10.36 47.27
C SER A 212 -3.16 -8.93 47.25
N GLY A 213 -4.43 -8.80 47.62
CA GLY A 213 -4.91 -7.90 48.68
C GLY A 213 -4.76 -6.38 48.60
N ASP A 214 -3.99 -5.79 47.68
CA ASP A 214 -3.81 -4.33 47.63
C ASP A 214 -4.43 -3.71 46.37
N SER A 215 -5.37 -2.78 46.61
CA SER A 215 -6.05 -2.03 45.56
C SER A 215 -5.05 -1.22 44.73
N PRO A 216 -5.00 -1.37 43.39
CA PRO A 216 -4.13 -0.55 42.56
C PRO A 216 -4.64 0.91 42.58
N ARG A 217 -3.71 1.84 42.81
CA ARG A 217 -3.93 3.30 42.66
C ARG A 217 -4.58 3.57 41.30
N ALA A 218 -5.68 4.32 41.32
CA ALA A 218 -6.36 4.78 40.11
C ALA A 218 -5.39 5.52 39.19
N PRO A 219 -5.42 5.27 37.86
CA PRO A 219 -4.60 6.01 36.91
C PRO A 219 -4.95 7.50 36.96
N THR A 220 -3.95 8.35 36.83
CA THR A 220 -4.08 9.81 36.73
C THR A 220 -5.11 10.18 35.66
N ALA A 221 -6.16 10.91 36.07
CA ALA A 221 -7.23 11.37 35.21
C ALA A 221 -6.67 12.25 34.07
N GLY A 222 -6.61 11.72 32.85
CA GLY A 222 -6.24 12.49 31.66
C GLY A 222 -5.62 11.69 30.51
N ALA A 223 -5.06 10.49 30.76
CA ALA A 223 -4.54 9.65 29.69
C ALA A 223 -5.66 8.75 29.11
N PRO A 224 -5.90 8.74 27.80
CA PRO A 224 -6.85 7.80 27.19
C PRO A 224 -6.44 6.35 27.50
N PRO A 225 -7.41 5.43 27.69
CA PRO A 225 -7.08 4.03 27.93
C PRO A 225 -6.28 3.48 26.75
N LEU A 226 -5.15 2.83 27.04
CA LEU A 226 -4.32 2.20 26.02
C LEU A 226 -5.09 1.05 25.37
N LEU A 227 -5.28 1.13 24.06
CA LEU A 227 -5.88 0.05 23.29
C LEU A 227 -4.96 -1.19 23.37
N PRO A 228 -5.53 -2.41 23.40
CA PRO A 228 -4.74 -3.63 23.26
C PRO A 228 -3.83 -3.56 22.04
N LEU A 229 -2.60 -4.07 22.14
CA LEU A 229 -1.64 -4.06 21.04
C LEU A 229 -1.79 -5.32 20.20
N GLN A 230 -1.81 -5.16 18.89
CA GLN A 230 -1.94 -6.26 17.95
C GLN A 230 -0.96 -6.16 16.79
N ILE A 231 -0.05 -7.14 16.67
CA ILE A 231 0.83 -7.28 15.51
C ILE A 231 0.15 -8.19 14.49
N LEU A 232 0.05 -7.70 13.26
CA LEU A 232 -0.48 -8.43 12.11
C LEU A 232 0.66 -8.74 11.16
N VAL A 233 1.02 -10.01 11.06
CA VAL A 233 2.10 -10.48 10.18
C VAL A 233 1.52 -10.75 8.80
N PHE A 234 1.97 -9.98 7.81
CA PHE A 234 1.65 -10.18 6.40
C PHE A 234 2.88 -10.83 5.75
N CYS A 235 2.77 -12.08 5.36
CA CYS A 235 3.90 -12.83 4.80
C CYS A 235 3.45 -13.66 3.61
N ASP A 236 4.19 -13.55 2.50
CA ASP A 236 3.93 -14.30 1.28
C ASP A 236 4.22 -15.81 1.43
N GLU A 237 4.96 -16.21 2.47
CA GLU A 237 5.22 -17.60 2.81
C GLU A 237 4.60 -17.95 4.18
N GLU A 238 3.45 -18.63 4.18
CA GLU A 238 2.69 -18.92 5.40
C GLU A 238 3.51 -19.62 6.49
N ARG A 239 4.35 -20.60 6.12
CA ARG A 239 5.17 -21.37 7.08
C ARG A 239 6.18 -20.48 7.80
N PHE A 240 6.85 -19.60 7.06
CA PHE A 240 7.78 -18.64 7.64
C PHE A 240 7.04 -17.60 8.49
N GLY A 241 5.90 -17.09 7.98
CA GLY A 241 5.03 -16.18 8.73
C GLY A 241 4.61 -16.74 10.09
N ARG A 242 4.26 -18.03 10.19
CA ARG A 242 3.96 -18.69 11.47
C ARG A 242 5.15 -18.72 12.42
N THR A 243 6.37 -18.82 11.90
CA THR A 243 7.60 -18.76 12.71
C THR A 243 7.79 -17.37 13.29
N VAL A 244 7.58 -16.32 12.50
CA VAL A 244 7.61 -14.92 12.95
C VAL A 244 6.55 -14.66 14.02
N VAL A 245 5.32 -15.17 13.82
CA VAL A 245 4.27 -15.11 14.85
C VAL A 245 4.71 -15.80 16.14
N GLY A 246 5.27 -17.01 16.06
CA GLY A 246 5.77 -17.74 17.23
C GLY A 246 6.82 -16.95 18.00
N TYR A 247 7.80 -16.39 17.29
CA TYR A 247 8.85 -15.55 17.88
C TYR A 247 8.27 -14.39 18.70
N PHE A 248 7.38 -13.59 18.12
CA PHE A 248 6.81 -12.43 18.80
C PHE A 248 5.82 -12.80 19.92
N ARG A 249 5.06 -13.91 19.79
CA ARG A 249 4.21 -14.41 20.87
C ARG A 249 5.02 -14.82 22.10
N THR A 250 6.15 -15.50 21.89
CA THR A 250 7.03 -15.90 23.00
C THR A 250 7.71 -14.70 23.64
N LYS A 251 8.08 -13.69 22.84
CA LYS A 251 8.78 -12.50 23.34
C LYS A 251 7.88 -11.53 24.10
N TYR A 252 6.65 -11.35 23.65
CA TYR A 252 5.68 -10.39 24.21
C TYR A 252 4.45 -11.09 24.81
N THR A 253 4.68 -12.18 25.54
CA THR A 253 3.63 -12.98 26.19
C THR A 253 2.66 -12.09 26.96
N ASP A 254 1.36 -12.28 26.70
CA ASP A 254 0.21 -11.57 27.30
C ASP A 254 0.15 -10.04 27.09
N ALA A 255 1.21 -9.43 26.56
CA ALA A 255 1.28 -8.00 26.30
C ALA A 255 0.83 -7.62 24.89
N VAL A 256 1.07 -8.50 23.90
CA VAL A 256 0.77 -8.24 22.49
C VAL A 256 0.10 -9.44 21.85
N THR A 257 -1.05 -9.22 21.23
CA THR A 257 -1.68 -10.22 20.37
C THR A 257 -0.91 -10.25 19.05
N VAL A 258 -0.49 -11.43 18.59
CA VAL A 258 0.20 -11.56 17.30
C VAL A 258 -0.56 -12.55 16.44
N SER A 259 -0.90 -12.15 15.21
CA SER A 259 -1.67 -12.98 14.28
C SER A 259 -1.03 -13.01 12.90
N LEU A 260 -1.03 -14.18 12.27
CA LEU A 260 -0.71 -14.30 10.84
C LEU A 260 -1.96 -13.92 10.05
N VAL A 261 -1.80 -13.01 9.10
CA VAL A 261 -2.86 -12.63 8.17
C VAL A 261 -2.94 -13.69 7.07
N CYS A 262 -3.85 -14.65 7.21
CA CYS A 262 -4.08 -15.71 6.24
C CYS A 262 -5.48 -16.31 6.39
N ALA A 263 -6.00 -16.92 5.31
CA ALA A 263 -7.33 -17.55 5.29
C ALA A 263 -7.53 -18.55 6.45
N LYS A 264 -6.52 -19.38 6.76
CA LYS A 264 -6.61 -20.37 7.86
C LYS A 264 -6.80 -19.72 9.23
N THR A 265 -6.17 -18.56 9.47
CA THR A 265 -6.36 -17.82 10.73
C THR A 265 -7.78 -17.25 10.80
N GLU A 266 -8.28 -16.74 9.67
CA GLU A 266 -9.61 -16.12 9.55
C GLU A 266 -10.72 -17.17 9.72
N GLU A 267 -10.60 -18.33 9.06
CA GLU A 267 -11.49 -19.48 9.19
C GLU A 267 -11.58 -19.99 10.64
N ALA A 268 -10.43 -20.16 11.31
CA ALA A 268 -10.40 -20.56 12.72
C ALA A 268 -11.12 -19.53 13.62
N ALA A 269 -10.98 -18.24 13.33
CA ALA A 269 -11.68 -17.19 14.05
C ALA A 269 -13.20 -17.18 13.79
N MET A 270 -13.66 -17.62 12.60
CA MET A 270 -15.10 -17.82 12.32
C MET A 270 -15.66 -19.01 13.09
N SER A 271 -14.97 -20.16 13.06
CA SER A 271 -15.42 -21.38 13.74
C SER A 271 -15.51 -21.22 15.26
N ALA A 272 -14.73 -20.30 15.84
CA ALA A 272 -14.77 -19.99 17.27
C ALA A 272 -15.94 -19.06 17.68
N ARG A 273 -16.66 -18.44 16.73
CA ARG A 273 -17.80 -17.56 17.07
C ARG A 273 -19.07 -18.36 17.31
N PRO A 274 -19.85 -18.03 18.36
CA PRO A 274 -21.20 -18.55 18.51
C PRO A 274 -22.03 -18.18 17.28
N THR A 275 -22.76 -19.15 16.73
CA THR A 275 -23.53 -19.04 15.48
C THR A 275 -24.47 -17.83 15.49
N ALA A 276 -24.09 -16.75 14.82
CA ALA A 276 -25.01 -15.75 14.31
C ALA A 276 -25.19 -16.02 12.82
N SER A 277 -26.37 -16.55 12.48
CA SER A 277 -26.85 -16.73 11.10
C SER A 277 -26.67 -15.45 10.29
N THR A 278 -25.69 -15.43 9.41
CA THR A 278 -25.65 -14.49 8.29
C THR A 278 -25.22 -15.28 7.05
N SER A 279 -26.21 -15.57 6.20
CA SER A 279 -25.97 -16.05 4.85
C SER A 279 -25.27 -14.93 4.07
N LEU A 280 -23.99 -15.10 3.75
CA LEU A 280 -23.34 -14.20 2.81
C LEU A 280 -23.90 -14.45 1.41
N SER A 281 -24.53 -13.41 0.85
CA SER A 281 -24.93 -13.32 -0.55
C SER A 281 -23.70 -13.46 -1.46
N SER A 282 -23.73 -14.47 -2.33
CA SER A 282 -22.59 -14.93 -3.16
C SER A 282 -22.43 -14.17 -4.49
N SER A 283 -22.67 -12.85 -4.53
CA SER A 283 -22.61 -12.08 -5.79
C SER A 283 -21.65 -10.89 -5.78
N ALA A 284 -20.94 -10.63 -4.69
CA ALA A 284 -19.89 -9.61 -4.69
C ALA A 284 -18.64 -10.13 -5.42
N PRO A 285 -18.02 -9.34 -6.32
CA PRO A 285 -16.75 -9.72 -6.92
C PRO A 285 -15.72 -9.95 -5.81
N VAL A 286 -15.08 -11.13 -5.84
CA VAL A 286 -14.10 -11.53 -4.82
C VAL A 286 -12.88 -10.63 -4.98
N MET A 287 -12.65 -9.76 -3.99
CA MET A 287 -11.45 -8.94 -3.90
C MET A 287 -10.21 -9.86 -3.85
N PRO A 288 -9.22 -9.67 -4.76
CA PRO A 288 -7.98 -10.43 -4.71
C PRO A 288 -7.30 -10.32 -3.34
N ARG A 289 -6.71 -11.42 -2.87
CA ARG A 289 -6.12 -11.51 -1.53
C ARG A 289 -5.04 -10.46 -1.28
N ASP A 290 -4.20 -10.23 -2.27
CA ASP A 290 -3.13 -9.24 -2.23
C ASP A 290 -3.66 -7.80 -2.18
N VAL A 291 -4.71 -7.48 -2.94
CA VAL A 291 -5.42 -6.20 -2.86
C VAL A 291 -6.00 -6.01 -1.46
N LEU A 292 -6.65 -7.04 -0.90
CA LEU A 292 -7.20 -7.01 0.46
C LEU A 292 -6.10 -6.75 1.49
N GLU A 293 -4.99 -7.49 1.43
CA GLU A 293 -3.88 -7.33 2.35
C GLU A 293 -3.18 -5.97 2.25
N LEU A 294 -2.99 -5.43 1.05
CA LEU A 294 -2.44 -4.09 0.84
C LEU A 294 -3.30 -3.04 1.54
N LEU A 295 -4.63 -3.11 1.35
CA LEU A 295 -5.57 -2.15 1.92
C LEU A 295 -5.83 -2.36 3.42
N MET A 296 -5.68 -3.58 3.94
CA MET A 296 -5.69 -3.81 5.39
C MET A 296 -4.43 -3.21 6.04
N MET A 297 -3.28 -3.44 5.42
CA MET A 297 -1.99 -2.94 5.90
C MET A 297 -1.97 -1.41 5.93
N SER A 298 -2.48 -0.74 4.91
CA SER A 298 -2.61 0.72 4.86
C SER A 298 -3.62 1.29 5.87
N GLN A 299 -4.44 0.45 6.51
CA GLN A 299 -5.39 0.87 7.54
C GLN A 299 -4.95 0.52 8.96
N CYS A 300 -3.77 -0.08 9.12
CA CYS A 300 -3.17 -0.29 10.44
C CYS A 300 -2.68 1.04 11.06
N ASN A 301 -2.48 1.06 12.38
CA ASN A 301 -2.01 2.24 13.10
C ASN A 301 -0.54 2.55 12.79
N ASP A 302 0.32 1.52 12.79
CA ASP A 302 1.72 1.62 12.39
C ASP A 302 2.06 0.53 11.37
N ILE A 303 3.17 0.75 10.64
CA ILE A 303 3.68 -0.20 9.66
C ILE A 303 5.17 -0.41 9.84
N VAL A 304 5.58 -1.67 9.92
CA VAL A 304 6.95 -2.13 9.66
C VAL A 304 6.97 -2.74 8.27
N MET A 305 7.61 -2.06 7.33
CA MET A 305 7.66 -2.49 5.93
C MET A 305 8.83 -3.44 5.67
N ALA A 306 8.74 -4.24 4.61
CA ALA A 306 9.91 -4.87 3.99
C ALA A 306 10.50 -3.95 2.90
N ASN A 307 11.67 -4.30 2.36
CA ASN A 307 12.27 -3.72 1.14
C ASN A 307 11.48 -4.10 -0.12
N SER A 308 10.15 -3.92 -0.07
CA SER A 308 9.19 -4.33 -1.09
C SER A 308 8.28 -3.15 -1.45
N THR A 309 8.04 -2.96 -2.75
CA THR A 309 7.10 -1.93 -3.23
C THR A 309 5.66 -2.19 -2.76
N PHE A 310 5.32 -3.43 -2.39
CA PHE A 310 4.01 -3.75 -1.82
C PHE A 310 3.78 -3.00 -0.50
N SER A 311 4.64 -3.21 0.52
CA SER A 311 4.53 -2.50 1.80
C SER A 311 4.86 -1.02 1.70
N TRP A 312 5.65 -0.62 0.69
CA TRP A 312 5.86 0.78 0.37
C TRP A 312 4.53 1.48 0.07
N TRP A 313 3.71 0.88 -0.80
CA TRP A 313 2.40 1.43 -1.14
C TRP A 313 1.42 1.36 0.01
N ALA A 314 1.44 0.29 0.82
CA ALA A 314 0.65 0.25 2.05
C ALA A 314 0.98 1.43 2.98
N ALA A 315 2.28 1.74 3.17
CA ALA A 315 2.74 2.87 3.98
C ALA A 315 2.40 4.23 3.38
N TYR A 316 2.58 4.39 2.06
CA TYR A 316 2.23 5.63 1.36
C TYR A 316 0.72 5.92 1.42
N LEU A 317 -0.12 4.90 1.22
CA LEU A 317 -1.57 5.03 1.23
C LEU A 317 -2.18 5.09 2.63
N ASN A 318 -1.39 4.83 3.68
CA ASN A 318 -1.89 4.86 5.05
C ASN A 318 -2.26 6.29 5.45
N ARG A 319 -3.51 6.49 5.89
CA ARG A 319 -4.07 7.79 6.30
C ARG A 319 -4.31 7.89 7.80
N THR A 320 -3.90 6.88 8.58
CA THR A 320 -4.05 6.89 10.02
C THR A 320 -3.25 8.03 10.64
N SER A 321 -3.90 8.77 11.54
CA SER A 321 -3.29 9.87 12.28
C SER A 321 -2.13 9.36 13.13
N LEU A 322 -1.02 10.12 13.16
CA LEU A 322 0.18 9.79 13.94
C LEU A 322 0.83 8.45 13.60
N ARG A 323 0.50 7.86 12.43
CA ARG A 323 1.10 6.61 11.98
C ARG A 323 2.61 6.69 11.97
N ARG A 324 3.26 5.62 12.40
CA ARG A 324 4.71 5.46 12.30
C ARG A 324 5.01 4.41 11.24
N VAL A 325 5.99 4.70 10.41
CA VAL A 325 6.48 3.80 9.37
C VAL A 325 7.94 3.53 9.65
N ILE A 326 8.27 2.27 9.95
CA ILE A 326 9.65 1.78 10.04
C ILE A 326 9.98 1.08 8.73
N ALA A 327 11.10 1.45 8.12
CA ALA A 327 11.58 0.90 6.86
C ALA A 327 13.04 0.44 6.99
N PRO A 328 13.48 -0.56 6.19
CA PRO A 328 14.87 -0.97 6.20
C PRO A 328 15.72 0.13 5.59
N SER A 329 16.83 0.49 6.22
CA SER A 329 17.79 1.48 5.71
C SER A 329 18.48 1.01 4.43
N ARG A 330 18.52 -0.29 4.20
CA ARG A 330 19.07 -0.93 3.00
C ARG A 330 17.97 -1.62 2.22
N TRP A 331 17.83 -1.22 0.97
CA TRP A 331 16.83 -1.81 0.06
C TRP A 331 17.45 -2.89 -0.84
N PHE A 332 18.66 -2.66 -1.33
CA PHE A 332 19.39 -3.49 -2.29
C PHE A 332 20.81 -3.79 -1.81
N VAL A 333 21.37 -4.92 -2.25
CA VAL A 333 22.68 -5.45 -1.78
C VAL A 333 23.84 -5.11 -2.74
N LYS A 334 23.59 -4.83 -4.03
CA LYS A 334 24.63 -4.73 -5.08
C LYS A 334 25.03 -3.30 -5.44
N ASP A 335 26.34 -3.06 -5.55
CA ASP A 335 26.96 -1.83 -6.07
C ASP A 335 26.99 -1.75 -7.62
N PRO A 336 27.09 -0.55 -8.23
CA PRO A 336 27.08 0.78 -7.63
C PRO A 336 25.64 1.29 -7.47
N TYR A 337 25.15 1.35 -6.23
CA TYR A 337 23.77 1.76 -6.00
C TYR A 337 23.69 3.28 -5.73
N PRO A 338 22.83 4.05 -6.43
CA PRO A 338 22.51 5.40 -5.95
C PRO A 338 21.74 5.26 -4.65
N ALA A 339 22.17 5.91 -3.56
CA ALA A 339 21.50 5.85 -2.26
C ALA A 339 19.97 5.66 -2.40
N SER A 340 19.44 4.54 -1.90
CA SER A 340 18.01 4.18 -1.97
C SER A 340 17.10 5.20 -1.28
N ASN A 341 17.68 6.25 -0.69
CA ASN A 341 17.04 7.45 -0.17
C ASN A 341 15.93 8.00 -1.07
N HIS A 342 16.04 7.86 -2.39
CA HIS A 342 15.00 8.30 -3.33
C HIS A 342 13.68 7.52 -3.22
N LEU A 343 13.70 6.30 -2.67
CA LEU A 343 12.51 5.47 -2.50
C LEU A 343 11.65 5.98 -1.35
N TYR A 344 12.25 6.39 -0.23
CA TYR A 344 11.51 6.60 1.01
C TYR A 344 10.80 7.96 1.06
N CYS A 345 9.62 7.98 1.68
CA CYS A 345 8.90 9.23 1.93
C CYS A 345 9.49 9.98 3.15
N PRO A 346 9.36 11.31 3.20
CA PRO A 346 9.72 12.08 4.38
C PRO A 346 9.01 11.58 5.64
N GLY A 347 9.75 11.51 6.75
CA GLY A 347 9.23 11.11 8.07
C GLY A 347 9.19 9.60 8.33
N TRP A 348 9.53 8.76 7.34
CA TRP A 348 9.74 7.34 7.60
C TRP A 348 11.04 7.12 8.38
N VAL A 349 11.02 6.22 9.35
CA VAL A 349 12.16 5.89 10.19
C VAL A 349 12.94 4.76 9.53
N LEU A 350 14.17 5.04 9.13
CA LEU A 350 15.07 4.06 8.53
C LEU A 350 15.91 3.41 9.64
N ILE A 351 15.92 2.08 9.69
CA ILE A 351 16.75 1.32 10.66
C ILE A 351 17.65 0.29 9.98
#